data_AF-A0A965QCI2-F1
#
_entry.id   AF-A0A965QCI2-F1
#
_cell.length_a   1.000
_cell.length_b   1.000
_cell.length_c   1.000
_cell.angle_alpha   90.00
_cell.angle_beta   90.00
_cell.angle_gamma   90.00
#
_symmetry.space_group_name_H-M   'P 1'
#
loop_
_entity.id
_entity.type
_entity.pdbx_description
1 polymer ?
#
loop_
_entity_poly.entity_id
_entity_poly.type
_entity_poly.pdbx_seq_one_letter_code
_entity_poly.pdbx_strand_id
1 'polypeptide(L)'
;MPPRSASISFDQSPLVGVDSTASVSAANLDSATTSLSLSLSLKAGQQYSFSFYFASGGPTVTLVDPAGKSTAVTMSKGFSVASSGNYQLRFDASYSLKDTANLSNLQINAKSLLPTTSGDTRIDALLTGGTSQWWHSYDAVAVKSAVKVGSANALTAGSSVTSLTYSFLSSQPKGQTMDGFSPMSDAQKGAVRKAFDYYSKLINVTFTEVAGEGNINFGTNKQASSAGYANLPNASGTKDKDYLYLANNAATNGDQGVQEGGYGYMTILHEIGHTLGLKHPGNYNAGGGGAPAPYLTTADDNRQHSIMSYNDNNASRGVTPSSAMLYDIAALQYLYGANTKASTANNGAFAMSDTNTLQTLWST
;
A
#
# COMPACT_ATOMS: atom_id res chain seq x y z
N MET A 1 4.86 -25.52 -39.03
CA MET A 1 5.32 -26.29 -37.86
C MET A 1 4.35 -26.06 -36.72
N PRO A 2 4.18 -27.01 -35.77
CA PRO A 2 3.32 -26.79 -34.62
C PRO A 2 3.81 -25.58 -33.79
N PRO A 3 2.91 -24.83 -33.13
CA PRO A 3 3.29 -23.73 -32.24
C PRO A 3 4.24 -24.22 -31.16
N ARG A 4 5.34 -23.49 -30.91
CA ARG A 4 6.21 -23.78 -29.79
C ARG A 4 5.49 -23.36 -28.51
N SER A 5 5.51 -24.20 -27.48
CA SER A 5 4.80 -23.93 -26.22
C SER A 5 5.75 -24.01 -25.04
N ALA A 6 5.60 -23.10 -24.08
CA ALA A 6 6.35 -23.11 -22.83
C ALA A 6 5.43 -22.70 -21.67
N SER A 7 5.77 -23.12 -20.44
CA SER A 7 5.11 -22.64 -19.23
C SER A 7 6.04 -21.69 -18.50
N ILE A 8 5.51 -20.57 -18.02
CA ILE A 8 6.24 -19.57 -17.23
C ILE A 8 5.46 -19.25 -15.96
N SER A 9 6.19 -18.87 -14.91
CA SER A 9 5.65 -18.56 -13.59
C SER A 9 6.05 -17.16 -13.15
N PHE A 10 5.24 -16.56 -12.29
CA PHE A 10 5.56 -15.28 -11.66
C PHE A 10 6.35 -15.51 -10.37
N ASP A 11 7.52 -14.88 -10.30
CA ASP A 11 8.37 -14.83 -9.12
C ASP A 11 8.41 -13.40 -8.57
N GLN A 12 8.65 -13.23 -7.27
CA GLN A 12 8.77 -11.91 -6.64
C GLN A 12 9.82 -11.05 -7.39
N SER A 13 9.40 -9.85 -7.78
CA SER A 13 10.26 -8.92 -8.52
C SER A 13 11.13 -8.11 -7.57
N PRO A 14 12.42 -7.86 -7.88
CA PRO A 14 13.22 -6.88 -7.15
C PRO A 14 12.92 -5.42 -7.56
N LEU A 15 12.11 -5.21 -8.60
CA LEU A 15 11.87 -3.88 -9.17
C LEU A 15 10.86 -3.08 -8.33
N VAL A 16 11.14 -1.79 -8.15
CA VAL A 16 10.23 -0.86 -7.49
C VAL A 16 8.94 -0.73 -8.30
N GLY A 17 7.81 -0.80 -7.60
CA GLY A 17 6.50 -0.71 -8.21
C GLY A 17 6.11 -1.92 -9.05
N VAL A 18 6.85 -3.03 -9.04
CA VAL A 18 6.44 -4.30 -9.65
C VAL A 18 6.40 -5.37 -8.55
N ASP A 19 5.34 -6.15 -8.52
CA ASP A 19 5.18 -7.17 -7.49
C ASP A 19 5.94 -8.43 -7.88
N SER A 20 5.64 -8.93 -9.08
CA SER A 20 6.20 -10.17 -9.61
C SER A 20 6.45 -10.10 -11.10
N THR A 21 7.37 -10.95 -11.58
CA THR A 21 7.73 -11.04 -12.99
C THR A 21 7.76 -12.48 -13.48
N ALA A 22 7.31 -12.71 -14.71
CA ALA A 22 7.49 -13.97 -15.42
C ALA A 22 8.39 -13.75 -16.64
N SER A 23 9.46 -14.53 -16.77
CA SER A 23 10.45 -14.38 -17.84
C SER A 23 10.17 -15.28 -19.04
N VAL A 24 10.23 -14.72 -20.25
CA VAL A 24 10.01 -15.48 -21.51
C VAL A 24 11.21 -16.36 -21.88
N SER A 25 12.36 -16.20 -21.21
CA SER A 25 13.59 -16.95 -21.47
C SER A 25 13.44 -18.48 -21.43
N ALA A 26 12.41 -19.01 -20.76
CA ALA A 26 12.07 -20.44 -20.75
C ALA A 26 11.58 -21.00 -22.11
N ALA A 27 11.32 -20.15 -23.10
CA ALA A 27 10.73 -20.55 -24.39
C ALA A 27 11.68 -21.27 -25.36
N ASN A 28 13.00 -21.12 -25.21
CA ASN A 28 14.04 -21.75 -26.04
C ASN A 28 13.80 -21.64 -27.57
N LEU A 29 13.72 -20.42 -28.12
CA LEU A 29 13.35 -20.20 -29.53
C LEU A 29 14.39 -20.74 -30.53
N ASP A 30 13.91 -21.39 -31.60
CA ASP A 30 14.72 -21.82 -32.74
C ASP A 30 14.38 -21.03 -34.01
N SER A 31 15.17 -21.21 -35.08
CA SER A 31 15.02 -20.47 -36.34
C SER A 31 13.75 -20.81 -37.14
N ALA A 32 12.97 -21.81 -36.71
CA ALA A 32 11.73 -22.20 -37.37
C ALA A 32 10.48 -21.78 -36.58
N THR A 33 10.66 -21.23 -35.38
CA THR A 33 9.57 -20.87 -34.48
C THR A 33 8.91 -19.56 -34.95
N THR A 34 7.76 -19.64 -35.62
CA THR A 34 6.96 -18.45 -36.02
C THR A 34 5.78 -18.17 -35.09
N SER A 35 5.47 -19.10 -34.19
CA SER A 35 4.40 -19.00 -33.20
C SER A 35 4.88 -19.55 -31.85
N LEU A 36 4.70 -18.77 -30.80
CA LEU A 36 5.05 -19.11 -29.41
C LEU A 36 3.81 -18.94 -28.53
N SER A 37 3.45 -19.98 -27.77
CA SER A 37 2.37 -19.96 -26.79
C SER A 37 2.94 -20.13 -25.38
N LEU A 38 2.83 -19.09 -24.55
CA LEU A 38 3.26 -19.10 -23.15
C LEU A 38 2.07 -19.39 -22.25
N SER A 39 2.11 -20.49 -21.50
CA SER A 39 1.12 -20.81 -20.48
C SER A 39 1.50 -20.16 -19.15
N LEU A 40 0.56 -19.45 -18.54
CA LEU A 40 0.75 -18.74 -17.28
C LEU A 40 -0.55 -18.65 -16.47
N SER A 41 -0.43 -18.65 -15.15
CA SER A 41 -1.56 -18.42 -14.25
C SER A 41 -1.73 -16.93 -13.99
N LEU A 42 -2.90 -16.39 -14.35
CA LEU A 42 -3.26 -14.98 -14.14
C LEU A 42 -4.33 -14.88 -13.06
N LYS A 43 -4.31 -13.79 -12.29
CA LYS A 43 -5.23 -13.50 -11.18
C LYS A 43 -6.07 -12.27 -11.53
N ALA A 44 -7.40 -12.38 -11.37
CA ALA A 44 -8.28 -11.22 -11.45
C ALA A 44 -7.92 -10.22 -10.33
N GLY A 45 -7.92 -8.93 -10.67
CA GLY A 45 -7.48 -7.85 -9.76
C GLY A 45 -5.99 -7.47 -9.90
N GLN A 46 -5.20 -8.21 -10.67
CA GLN A 46 -3.87 -7.77 -11.08
C GLN A 46 -3.89 -7.01 -12.40
N GLN A 47 -2.95 -6.08 -12.54
CA GLN A 47 -2.57 -5.49 -13.83
C GLN A 47 -1.27 -6.09 -14.33
N TYR A 48 -1.25 -6.43 -15.60
CA TYR A 48 -0.10 -7.00 -16.28
C TYR A 48 0.49 -6.00 -17.27
N SER A 49 1.80 -5.86 -17.27
CA SER A 49 2.54 -5.05 -18.23
C SER A 49 3.75 -5.80 -18.77
N PHE A 50 4.43 -5.22 -19.75
CA PHE A 50 5.60 -5.80 -20.38
C PHE A 50 6.83 -4.94 -20.09
N SER A 51 7.99 -5.54 -19.89
CA SER A 51 9.25 -4.80 -19.67
C SER A 51 9.66 -3.94 -20.86
N PHE A 52 9.22 -4.31 -22.06
CA PHE A 52 9.27 -3.49 -23.27
C PHE A 52 8.18 -3.95 -24.24
N TYR A 53 7.97 -3.18 -25.30
CA TYR A 53 7.07 -3.53 -26.41
C TYR A 53 7.83 -3.43 -27.73
N PHE A 54 7.38 -4.19 -28.73
CA PHE A 54 7.97 -4.17 -30.06
C PHE A 54 7.49 -2.95 -30.86
N ALA A 55 8.38 -2.39 -31.68
CA ALA A 55 8.02 -1.37 -32.66
C ALA A 55 7.11 -1.96 -33.77
N SER A 56 6.67 -1.12 -34.70
CA SER A 56 5.90 -1.57 -35.87
C SER A 56 6.57 -2.74 -36.57
N GLY A 57 5.80 -3.79 -36.89
CA GLY A 57 6.31 -5.03 -37.49
C GLY A 57 6.70 -6.13 -36.50
N GLY A 58 6.55 -5.90 -35.18
CA GLY A 58 6.68 -6.94 -34.16
C GLY A 58 5.62 -8.05 -34.23
N PRO A 59 5.76 -9.13 -33.43
CA PRO A 59 4.77 -10.20 -33.38
C PRO A 59 3.41 -9.69 -32.92
N THR A 60 2.35 -10.29 -33.44
CA THR A 60 1.00 -10.10 -32.91
C THR A 60 0.88 -10.81 -31.59
N VAL A 61 0.36 -10.12 -30.57
CA VAL A 61 0.19 -10.69 -29.23
C VAL A 61 -1.28 -10.91 -28.93
N THR A 62 -1.64 -12.13 -28.57
CA THR A 62 -3.02 -12.53 -28.27
C THR A 62 -3.07 -13.23 -26.91
N LEU A 63 -4.01 -12.84 -26.07
CA LEU A 63 -4.34 -13.55 -24.83
C LEU A 63 -5.50 -14.51 -25.11
N VAL A 64 -5.31 -15.78 -24.77
CA VAL A 64 -6.34 -16.82 -24.85
C VAL A 64 -6.76 -17.20 -23.44
N ASP A 65 -8.06 -17.09 -23.16
CA ASP A 65 -8.64 -17.41 -21.85
C ASP A 65 -8.85 -18.92 -21.63
N PRO A 66 -9.18 -19.36 -20.40
CA PRO A 66 -9.43 -20.78 -20.11
C PRO A 66 -10.55 -21.40 -20.94
N ALA A 67 -11.46 -20.61 -21.50
CA ALA A 67 -12.55 -21.06 -22.37
C ALA A 67 -12.14 -21.09 -23.86
N GLY A 68 -10.90 -20.71 -24.19
CA GLY A 68 -10.36 -20.71 -25.55
C GLY A 68 -10.65 -19.43 -26.34
N LYS A 69 -11.22 -18.39 -25.72
CA LYS A 69 -11.49 -17.11 -26.39
C LYS A 69 -10.22 -16.28 -26.50
N SER A 70 -9.94 -15.80 -27.71
CA SER A 70 -8.78 -14.97 -28.04
C SER A 70 -9.11 -13.47 -27.97
N THR A 71 -8.22 -12.68 -27.37
CA THR A 71 -8.29 -11.21 -27.32
C THR A 71 -6.93 -10.62 -27.68
N ALA A 72 -6.90 -9.63 -28.58
CA ALA A 72 -5.67 -8.95 -28.94
C ALA A 72 -5.11 -8.14 -27.76
N VAL A 73 -3.79 -8.19 -27.55
CA VAL A 73 -3.09 -7.45 -26.50
C VAL A 73 -2.27 -6.33 -27.12
N THR A 74 -2.57 -5.09 -26.72
CA THR A 74 -1.69 -3.95 -27.02
C THR A 74 -0.62 -3.85 -25.93
N MET A 75 0.59 -4.36 -26.20
CA MET A 75 1.66 -4.46 -25.18
C MET A 75 1.96 -3.13 -24.47
N SER A 76 1.92 -2.00 -25.17
CA SER A 76 2.17 -0.68 -24.58
C SER A 76 1.11 -0.22 -23.56
N LYS A 77 -0.06 -0.86 -23.54
CA LYS A 77 -1.15 -0.57 -22.59
C LYS A 77 -1.24 -1.58 -21.44
N GLY A 78 -0.52 -2.69 -21.54
CA GLY A 78 -0.72 -3.83 -20.63
C GLY A 78 -2.11 -4.47 -20.80
N PHE A 79 -2.50 -5.30 -19.84
CA PHE A 79 -3.79 -5.99 -19.83
C PHE A 79 -4.21 -6.41 -18.42
N SER A 80 -5.46 -6.83 -18.27
CA SER A 80 -6.01 -7.45 -17.05
C SER A 80 -6.93 -8.61 -17.42
N VAL A 81 -7.26 -9.45 -16.46
CA VAL A 81 -8.17 -10.59 -16.65
C VAL A 81 -9.41 -10.48 -15.78
N ALA A 82 -10.55 -10.87 -16.34
CA ALA A 82 -11.83 -10.84 -15.64
C ALA A 82 -11.97 -11.95 -14.58
N SER A 83 -11.27 -13.08 -14.77
CA SER A 83 -11.29 -14.23 -13.89
C SER A 83 -9.89 -14.78 -13.69
N SER A 84 -9.58 -15.25 -12.49
CA SER A 84 -8.33 -15.97 -12.25
C SER A 84 -8.34 -17.33 -12.96
N GLY A 85 -7.20 -17.75 -13.53
CA GLY A 85 -7.11 -19.02 -14.25
C GLY A 85 -5.83 -19.19 -15.04
N ASN A 86 -5.76 -20.26 -15.83
CA ASN A 86 -4.64 -20.55 -16.72
C ASN A 86 -4.91 -19.97 -18.11
N TYR A 87 -4.04 -19.05 -18.54
CA TYR A 87 -4.13 -18.37 -19.81
C TYR A 87 -2.99 -18.77 -20.72
N GLN A 88 -3.15 -18.52 -22.02
CA GLN A 88 -2.06 -18.57 -22.98
C GLN A 88 -1.80 -17.19 -23.55
N LEU A 89 -0.57 -16.69 -23.43
CA LEU A 89 -0.12 -15.51 -24.15
C LEU A 89 0.62 -15.96 -25.41
N ARG A 90 0.03 -15.70 -26.57
CA ARG A 90 0.53 -16.12 -27.87
C ARG A 90 1.22 -14.97 -28.59
N PHE A 91 2.36 -15.28 -29.20
CA PHE A 91 3.14 -14.41 -30.07
C PHE A 91 3.18 -15.07 -31.44
N ASP A 92 2.67 -14.38 -32.46
CA ASP A 92 2.59 -14.90 -33.83
C ASP A 92 3.22 -13.91 -34.81
N ALA A 93 4.08 -14.41 -35.70
CA ALA A 93 4.75 -13.60 -36.73
C ALA A 93 4.85 -14.35 -38.06
N SER A 94 5.01 -13.63 -39.17
CA SER A 94 5.30 -14.20 -40.49
C SER A 94 6.78 -14.56 -40.69
N TYR A 95 7.59 -14.41 -39.64
CA TYR A 95 9.04 -14.60 -39.61
C TYR A 95 9.43 -15.35 -38.33
N SER A 96 10.69 -15.77 -38.25
CA SER A 96 11.23 -16.47 -37.08
C SER A 96 11.22 -15.55 -35.85
N LEU A 97 10.54 -15.97 -34.78
CA LEU A 97 10.51 -15.26 -33.51
C LEU A 97 11.88 -15.16 -32.85
N LYS A 98 12.83 -16.03 -33.21
CA LYS A 98 14.23 -15.91 -32.78
C LYS A 98 14.89 -14.63 -33.31
N ASP A 99 14.41 -14.12 -34.44
CA ASP A 99 14.91 -12.87 -35.05
C ASP A 99 14.23 -11.63 -34.47
N THR A 100 13.22 -11.82 -33.61
CA THR A 100 12.60 -10.72 -32.88
C THR A 100 13.57 -10.24 -31.80
N ALA A 101 14.07 -9.01 -31.97
CA ALA A 101 15.02 -8.41 -31.05
C ALA A 101 14.56 -8.52 -29.59
N ASN A 102 15.40 -9.13 -28.76
CA ASN A 102 15.23 -9.27 -27.31
C ASN A 102 14.00 -10.05 -26.83
N LEU A 103 13.24 -10.76 -27.68
CA LEU A 103 12.04 -11.50 -27.23
C LEU A 103 12.33 -12.48 -26.09
N SER A 104 13.50 -13.14 -26.08
CA SER A 104 13.94 -14.01 -24.98
C SER A 104 14.14 -13.30 -23.64
N ASN A 105 14.29 -11.98 -23.65
CA ASN A 105 14.52 -11.14 -22.48
C ASN A 105 13.24 -10.42 -22.05
N LEU A 106 12.12 -10.64 -22.74
CA LEU A 106 10.83 -10.09 -22.37
C LEU A 106 10.42 -10.60 -20.98
N GLN A 107 9.94 -9.69 -20.16
CA GLN A 107 9.33 -9.99 -18.87
C GLN A 107 7.89 -9.50 -18.88
N ILE A 108 7.02 -10.31 -18.30
CA ILE A 108 5.65 -9.93 -17.98
C ILE A 108 5.64 -9.55 -16.51
N ASN A 109 5.27 -8.31 -16.22
CA ASN A 109 5.21 -7.76 -14.88
C ASN A 109 3.77 -7.85 -14.37
N ALA A 110 3.58 -8.14 -13.09
CA ALA A 110 2.29 -8.07 -12.43
C ALA A 110 2.30 -7.06 -11.28
N LYS A 111 1.16 -6.39 -11.08
CA LYS A 111 0.88 -5.51 -9.95
C LYS A 111 -0.50 -5.79 -9.40
N SER A 112 -0.65 -5.77 -8.08
CA SER A 112 -1.87 -6.09 -7.38
C SER A 112 -2.52 -4.80 -6.89
N LEU A 113 -3.66 -4.47 -7.49
CA LEU A 113 -4.32 -3.20 -7.21
C LEU A 113 -5.38 -3.36 -6.13
N LEU A 114 -5.48 -2.36 -5.28
CA LEU A 114 -6.64 -2.19 -4.41
C LEU A 114 -7.89 -1.94 -5.28
N PRO A 115 -9.08 -2.46 -4.90
CA PRO A 115 -10.32 -2.11 -5.57
C PRO A 115 -10.48 -0.59 -5.62
N THR A 116 -11.02 -0.08 -6.73
CA THR A 116 -11.25 1.37 -6.91
C THR A 116 -12.23 1.94 -5.89
N THR A 117 -13.11 1.10 -5.35
CA THR A 117 -14.04 1.44 -4.28
C THR A 117 -14.21 0.26 -3.33
N SER A 118 -14.28 0.55 -2.03
CA SER A 118 -14.71 -0.36 -0.97
C SER A 118 -16.22 -0.59 -1.01
N GLY A 119 -16.99 0.38 -1.52
CA GLY A 119 -18.45 0.47 -1.42
C GLY A 119 -18.94 1.38 -0.28
N ASP A 120 -18.03 2.05 0.43
CA ASP A 120 -18.33 3.10 1.40
C ASP A 120 -17.47 4.34 1.07
N THR A 121 -18.10 5.46 0.73
CA THR A 121 -17.39 6.68 0.30
C THR A 121 -16.54 7.29 1.42
N ARG A 122 -16.85 7.01 2.70
CA ARG A 122 -16.07 7.52 3.84
C ARG A 122 -14.77 6.74 4.02
N ILE A 123 -14.80 5.45 3.72
CA ILE A 123 -13.59 4.60 3.66
C ILE A 123 -12.79 4.96 2.40
N ASP A 124 -13.45 5.11 1.25
CA ASP A 124 -12.77 5.44 -0.02
C ASP A 124 -12.08 6.80 0.04
N ALA A 125 -12.61 7.75 0.82
CA ALA A 125 -11.97 9.05 1.03
C ALA A 125 -10.59 8.94 1.71
N LEU A 126 -10.35 7.86 2.46
CA LEU A 126 -9.10 7.60 3.16
C LEU A 126 -8.20 6.60 2.43
N LEU A 127 -8.61 6.04 1.28
CA LEU A 127 -7.82 5.02 0.55
C LEU A 127 -7.51 5.46 -0.88
N THR A 128 -6.33 5.09 -1.38
CA THR A 128 -5.97 5.31 -2.78
C THR A 128 -6.40 4.12 -3.65
N GLY A 129 -7.70 4.02 -3.92
CA GLY A 129 -8.28 2.94 -4.74
C GLY A 129 -7.67 2.86 -6.15
N GLY A 130 -7.54 1.65 -6.70
CA GLY A 130 -6.96 1.43 -8.03
C GLY A 130 -5.43 1.57 -8.09
N THR A 131 -4.75 1.55 -6.94
CA THR A 131 -3.28 1.62 -6.86
C THR A 131 -2.71 0.41 -6.13
N SER A 132 -1.40 0.20 -6.23
CA SER A 132 -0.66 -0.78 -5.43
C SER A 132 -0.20 -0.20 -4.08
N GLN A 133 -0.75 0.95 -3.65
CA GLN A 133 -0.29 1.66 -2.45
C GLN A 133 -0.93 1.12 -1.17
N TRP A 134 -0.77 -0.18 -0.94
CA TRP A 134 -1.22 -0.91 0.25
C TRP A 134 -0.26 -2.07 0.49
N TRP A 135 -0.17 -2.57 1.73
CA TRP A 135 0.74 -3.68 2.01
C TRP A 135 0.12 -5.03 1.64
N HIS A 136 0.72 -5.69 0.65
CA HIS A 136 0.32 -7.03 0.21
C HIS A 136 1.53 -7.88 -0.16
N SER A 137 1.37 -9.20 -0.14
CA SER A 137 2.38 -10.11 -0.70
C SER A 137 2.43 -9.96 -2.23
N TYR A 138 3.57 -10.31 -2.82
CA TYR A 138 3.82 -10.09 -4.25
C TYR A 138 2.84 -10.81 -5.19
N ASP A 139 2.18 -11.86 -4.71
CA ASP A 139 1.19 -12.63 -5.47
C ASP A 139 -0.23 -12.48 -4.90
N ALA A 140 -0.42 -11.71 -3.84
CA ALA A 140 -1.74 -11.53 -3.23
C ALA A 140 -2.60 -10.59 -4.07
N VAL A 141 -3.91 -10.83 -4.08
CA VAL A 141 -4.89 -9.94 -4.71
C VAL A 141 -5.89 -9.45 -3.68
N ALA A 142 -6.35 -8.22 -3.82
CA ALA A 142 -7.35 -7.65 -2.95
C ALA A 142 -8.74 -8.22 -3.28
N VAL A 143 -9.18 -9.18 -2.48
CA VAL A 143 -10.47 -9.87 -2.64
C VAL A 143 -11.38 -9.47 -1.50
N LYS A 144 -12.59 -9.00 -1.82
CA LYS A 144 -13.58 -8.64 -0.80
C LYS A 144 -14.14 -9.89 -0.13
N SER A 145 -14.28 -9.85 1.19
CA SER A 145 -14.91 -10.88 2.00
C SER A 145 -16.41 -10.60 2.22
N ALA A 146 -17.07 -11.39 3.07
CA ALA A 146 -18.42 -11.10 3.56
C ALA A 146 -18.41 -10.25 4.86
N VAL A 147 -17.24 -10.04 5.48
CA VAL A 147 -17.10 -9.29 6.74
C VAL A 147 -17.35 -7.81 6.48
N LYS A 148 -18.24 -7.19 7.27
CA LYS A 148 -18.61 -5.79 7.12
C LYS A 148 -17.78 -4.87 8.00
N VAL A 149 -17.39 -3.73 7.43
CA VAL A 149 -16.85 -2.57 8.15
C VAL A 149 -17.55 -1.33 7.59
N GLY A 150 -18.44 -0.73 8.38
CA GLY A 150 -19.42 0.23 7.83
C GLY A 150 -20.31 -0.44 6.78
N SER A 151 -20.50 0.22 5.62
CA SER A 151 -21.22 -0.41 4.49
C SER A 151 -20.31 -1.27 3.59
N ALA A 152 -18.99 -1.17 3.74
CA ALA A 152 -18.02 -1.90 2.94
C ALA A 152 -17.84 -3.36 3.38
N ASN A 153 -17.39 -4.19 2.44
CA ASN A 153 -16.89 -5.52 2.73
C ASN A 153 -15.37 -5.44 2.89
N ALA A 154 -14.83 -5.82 4.05
CA ALA A 154 -13.39 -5.88 4.28
C ALA A 154 -12.69 -6.86 3.33
N LEU A 155 -11.41 -6.66 3.07
CA LEU A 155 -10.60 -7.61 2.31
C LEU A 155 -10.49 -8.95 3.07
N THR A 156 -10.38 -10.04 2.31
CA THR A 156 -10.22 -11.38 2.88
C THR A 156 -8.86 -11.53 3.55
N ALA A 157 -8.78 -12.40 4.55
CA ALA A 157 -7.51 -12.83 5.10
C ALA A 157 -6.60 -13.36 3.98
N GLY A 158 -5.36 -12.86 3.92
CA GLY A 158 -4.40 -13.20 2.87
C GLY A 158 -4.35 -12.22 1.68
N SER A 159 -5.27 -11.25 1.59
CA SER A 159 -5.10 -10.13 0.66
C SER A 159 -3.97 -9.21 1.10
N SER A 160 -4.00 -8.77 2.36
CA SER A 160 -3.00 -7.88 2.94
C SER A 160 -1.96 -8.67 3.74
N VAL A 161 -0.79 -8.06 3.95
CA VAL A 161 0.18 -8.62 4.90
C VAL A 161 -0.38 -8.61 6.32
N THR A 162 0.05 -9.59 7.13
CA THR A 162 -0.32 -9.71 8.55
C THR A 162 0.88 -9.51 9.49
N SER A 163 2.07 -9.31 8.93
CA SER A 163 3.30 -9.03 9.66
C SER A 163 4.05 -7.92 8.95
N LEU A 164 4.36 -6.86 9.69
CA LEU A 164 5.18 -5.74 9.23
C LEU A 164 6.36 -5.56 10.19
N THR A 165 7.51 -5.24 9.64
CA THR A 165 8.69 -4.88 10.42
C THR A 165 8.87 -3.38 10.45
N TYR A 166 9.43 -2.85 11.54
CA TYR A 166 9.80 -1.44 11.63
C TYR A 166 11.17 -1.27 12.25
N SER A 167 11.81 -0.13 12.00
CA SER A 167 13.09 0.20 12.60
C SER A 167 13.35 1.69 12.73
N PHE A 168 14.37 2.04 13.52
CA PHE A 168 14.80 3.42 13.76
C PHE A 168 16.12 3.67 13.06
N LEU A 169 16.13 4.62 12.14
CA LEU A 169 17.31 4.95 11.34
C LEU A 169 18.39 5.61 12.22
N SER A 170 19.61 5.09 12.15
CA SER A 170 20.80 5.70 12.77
C SER A 170 21.48 6.74 11.86
N SER A 171 21.15 6.71 10.57
CA SER A 171 21.70 7.59 9.54
C SER A 171 20.69 7.76 8.41
N GLN A 172 20.79 8.86 7.67
CA GLN A 172 19.98 9.10 6.48
C GLN A 172 20.14 7.93 5.47
N PRO A 173 19.05 7.37 4.93
CA PRO A 173 19.12 6.31 3.94
C PRO A 173 19.85 6.75 2.67
N LYS A 174 20.59 5.81 2.05
CA LYS A 174 21.32 6.07 0.81
C LYS A 174 20.33 6.42 -0.31
N GLY A 175 20.59 7.54 -1.01
CA GLY A 175 19.74 7.99 -2.14
C GLY A 175 18.60 8.92 -1.75
N GLN A 176 18.39 9.16 -0.45
CA GLN A 176 17.58 10.28 0.02
C GLN A 176 18.52 11.45 0.35
N THR A 177 18.05 12.69 0.14
CA THR A 177 18.73 13.92 0.56
C THR A 177 17.76 14.72 1.40
N MET A 178 18.14 15.03 2.64
CA MET A 178 17.30 15.83 3.54
C MET A 178 18.13 16.76 4.41
N ASP A 179 17.51 17.87 4.81
CA ASP A 179 18.13 18.83 5.70
C ASP A 179 18.02 18.39 7.17
N GLY A 180 19.15 18.39 7.87
CA GLY A 180 19.21 18.17 9.31
C GLY A 180 18.67 16.83 9.78
N PHE A 181 18.93 15.72 9.06
CA PHE A 181 18.57 14.38 9.54
C PHE A 181 19.11 14.15 10.95
N SER A 182 18.28 13.58 11.82
CA SER A 182 18.70 13.04 13.11
C SER A 182 17.94 11.75 13.41
N PRO A 183 18.58 10.77 14.06
CA PRO A 183 17.88 9.65 14.68
C PRO A 183 16.80 10.13 15.66
N MET A 184 15.77 9.31 15.85
CA MET A 184 14.74 9.57 16.87
C MET A 184 15.32 9.50 18.28
N SER A 185 14.80 10.35 19.19
CA SER A 185 15.06 10.26 20.62
C SER A 185 14.43 9.00 21.21
N ASP A 186 14.84 8.60 22.41
CA ASP A 186 14.28 7.41 23.06
C ASP A 186 12.80 7.61 23.43
N ALA A 187 12.37 8.84 23.73
CA ALA A 187 10.95 9.16 23.93
C ALA A 187 10.15 8.99 22.63
N GLN A 188 10.68 9.44 21.49
CA GLN A 188 10.08 9.23 20.17
C GLN A 188 9.98 7.75 19.81
N LYS A 189 11.06 6.96 20.03
CA LYS A 189 11.03 5.50 19.84
C LYS A 189 9.98 4.82 20.72
N GLY A 190 9.91 5.22 21.99
CA GLY A 190 8.90 4.73 22.93
C GLY A 190 7.47 5.04 22.48
N ALA A 191 7.24 6.24 21.95
CA ALA A 191 5.94 6.64 21.39
C ALA A 191 5.56 5.82 20.14
N VAL A 192 6.50 5.55 19.23
CA VAL A 192 6.28 4.69 18.05
C VAL A 192 5.92 3.26 18.46
N ARG A 193 6.63 2.67 19.44
CA ARG A 193 6.30 1.34 19.98
C ARG A 193 4.88 1.29 20.53
N LYS A 194 4.50 2.28 21.36
CA LYS A 194 3.13 2.41 21.88
C LYS A 194 2.09 2.55 20.76
N ALA A 195 2.40 3.31 19.72
CA ALA A 195 1.51 3.47 18.57
C ALA A 195 1.31 2.16 17.80
N PHE A 196 2.36 1.37 17.57
CA PHE A 196 2.22 0.05 16.94
C PHE A 196 1.51 -0.97 17.83
N ASP A 197 1.75 -0.96 19.15
CA ASP A 197 0.97 -1.75 20.10
C ASP A 197 -0.52 -1.36 20.02
N TYR A 198 -0.83 -0.07 19.93
CA TYR A 198 -2.20 0.43 19.74
C TYR A 198 -2.81 -0.04 18.41
N TYR A 199 -2.14 0.17 17.28
CA TYR A 199 -2.65 -0.24 15.96
C TYR A 199 -2.85 -1.76 15.87
N SER A 200 -1.95 -2.57 16.45
CA SER A 200 -2.11 -4.03 16.49
C SER A 200 -3.37 -4.49 17.23
N LYS A 201 -3.94 -3.68 18.13
CA LYS A 201 -5.23 -3.96 18.78
C LYS A 201 -6.42 -3.70 17.86
N LEU A 202 -6.28 -2.81 16.88
CA LEU A 202 -7.35 -2.40 15.96
C LEU A 202 -7.44 -3.34 14.74
N ILE A 203 -6.27 -3.73 14.21
CA ILE A 203 -6.15 -4.47 12.95
C ILE A 203 -5.34 -5.75 13.10
N ASN A 204 -5.59 -6.71 12.21
CA ASN A 204 -4.92 -8.00 12.19
C ASN A 204 -3.50 -7.94 11.59
N VAL A 205 -2.66 -7.08 12.16
CA VAL A 205 -1.25 -6.91 11.79
C VAL A 205 -0.38 -6.96 13.04
N THR A 206 0.68 -7.76 12.98
CA THR A 206 1.74 -7.78 13.99
C THR A 206 2.88 -6.87 13.53
N PHE A 207 3.36 -6.00 14.42
CA PHE A 207 4.49 -5.13 14.17
C PHE A 207 5.71 -5.61 14.94
N THR A 208 6.84 -5.76 14.27
CA THR A 208 8.09 -6.25 14.89
C THR A 208 9.24 -5.28 14.64
N GLU A 209 9.87 -4.81 15.72
CA GLU A 209 11.09 -4.01 15.62
C GLU A 209 12.26 -4.86 15.13
N VAL A 210 13.04 -4.33 14.20
CA VAL A 210 14.25 -4.98 13.67
C VAL A 210 15.44 -4.02 13.69
N ALA A 211 16.66 -4.59 13.74
CA ALA A 211 17.90 -3.80 13.78
C ALA A 211 18.31 -3.22 12.41
N GLY A 212 17.94 -3.87 11.31
CA GLY A 212 18.14 -3.37 9.96
C GLY A 212 16.97 -2.51 9.47
N GLU A 213 16.96 -2.13 8.20
CA GLU A 213 15.77 -1.46 7.63
C GLU A 213 14.57 -2.40 7.62
N GLY A 214 13.52 -2.03 8.35
CA GLY A 214 12.23 -2.72 8.36
C GLY A 214 11.38 -2.36 7.14
N ASN A 215 10.12 -2.77 7.12
CA ASN A 215 9.15 -2.28 6.15
C ASN A 215 8.87 -0.80 6.36
N ILE A 216 8.80 -0.34 7.62
CA ILE A 216 8.54 1.06 7.99
C ILE A 216 9.74 1.61 8.77
N ASN A 217 10.36 2.67 8.27
CA ASN A 217 11.64 3.17 8.79
C ASN A 217 11.48 4.59 9.33
N PHE A 218 11.92 4.82 10.56
CA PHE A 218 11.63 6.02 11.32
C PHE A 218 12.87 6.89 11.50
N GLY A 219 12.73 8.20 11.27
CA GLY A 219 13.77 9.18 11.55
C GLY A 219 13.20 10.57 11.85
N THR A 220 14.06 11.58 11.86
CA THR A 220 13.65 12.98 11.94
C THR A 220 14.47 13.82 10.98
N ASN A 221 13.94 14.98 10.57
CA ASN A 221 14.66 15.97 9.78
C ASN A 221 14.08 17.37 10.01
N LYS A 222 14.73 18.41 9.48
CA LYS A 222 14.17 19.77 9.49
C LYS A 222 13.11 19.89 8.41
N GLN A 223 11.97 20.49 8.76
CA GLN A 223 10.82 20.64 7.86
C GLN A 223 10.29 22.08 7.90
N ALA A 224 9.86 22.60 6.74
CA ALA A 224 9.44 24.00 6.61
C ALA A 224 7.96 24.23 6.96
N SER A 225 7.08 23.29 6.63
CA SER A 225 5.63 23.47 6.67
C SER A 225 4.85 22.31 7.33
N SER A 226 5.53 21.25 7.73
CA SER A 226 4.93 20.02 8.27
C SER A 226 5.50 19.67 9.64
N ALA A 227 4.69 18.96 10.45
CA ALA A 227 5.15 18.35 11.70
C ALA A 227 5.70 16.94 11.48
N GLY A 228 5.37 16.31 10.37
CA GLY A 228 5.88 15.02 9.92
C GLY A 228 5.50 14.77 8.48
N TYR A 229 6.06 13.72 7.90
CA TYR A 229 5.58 13.14 6.65
C TYR A 229 5.95 11.66 6.59
N ALA A 230 5.19 10.90 5.81
CA ALA A 230 5.52 9.53 5.47
C ALA A 230 5.12 9.15 4.04
N ASN A 231 5.67 8.05 3.56
CA ASN A 231 5.22 7.42 2.32
C ASN A 231 3.99 6.53 2.58
N LEU A 232 3.11 6.45 1.59
CA LEU A 232 2.17 5.34 1.48
C LEU A 232 2.94 4.06 1.12
N PRO A 233 2.39 2.86 1.43
CA PRO A 233 3.00 1.59 1.06
C PRO A 233 3.35 1.56 -0.42
N ASN A 234 4.50 0.98 -0.77
CA ASN A 234 4.97 0.83 -2.16
C ASN A 234 5.10 2.15 -2.95
N ALA A 235 4.98 3.31 -2.29
CA ALA A 235 5.13 4.61 -2.93
C ALA A 235 6.55 5.17 -2.77
N SER A 236 7.38 4.57 -1.92
CA SER A 236 8.78 4.96 -1.85
C SER A 236 9.54 4.51 -3.10
N GLY A 237 10.62 5.22 -3.41
CA GLY A 237 11.55 4.82 -4.48
C GLY A 237 12.37 3.56 -4.14
N THR A 238 12.10 2.89 -3.02
CA THR A 238 12.79 1.69 -2.54
C THR A 238 11.75 0.60 -2.27
N LYS A 239 11.97 -0.59 -2.84
CA LYS A 239 11.00 -1.68 -2.79
C LYS A 239 10.76 -2.14 -1.35
N ASP A 240 9.49 -2.33 -0.98
CA ASP A 240 9.02 -2.85 0.31
C ASP A 240 9.48 -2.02 1.53
N LYS A 241 9.82 -0.75 1.30
CA LYS A 241 10.23 0.23 2.32
C LYS A 241 9.34 1.45 2.27
N ASP A 242 8.86 1.88 3.43
CA ASP A 242 8.31 3.19 3.68
C ASP A 242 9.20 3.92 4.68
N TYR A 243 9.17 5.24 4.61
CA TYR A 243 9.90 6.12 5.50
C TYR A 243 8.95 7.12 6.14
N LEU A 244 9.17 7.38 7.42
CA LEU A 244 8.44 8.34 8.23
C LEU A 244 9.44 9.24 8.94
N TYR A 245 9.29 10.54 8.76
CA TYR A 245 10.16 11.53 9.39
C TYR A 245 9.35 12.57 10.15
N LEU A 246 9.64 12.72 11.44
CA LEU A 246 9.12 13.82 12.26
C LEU A 246 9.98 15.09 12.05
N ALA A 247 9.34 16.25 12.11
CA ALA A 247 10.04 17.53 12.10
C ALA A 247 10.81 17.72 13.42
N ASN A 248 12.14 17.81 13.37
CA ASN A 248 12.99 18.02 14.56
C ASN A 248 13.21 19.50 14.90
N ASN A 249 12.69 20.42 14.09
CA ASN A 249 12.61 21.85 14.37
C ASN A 249 11.22 22.27 14.89
N ALA A 250 10.34 21.31 15.22
CA ALA A 250 9.03 21.55 15.82
C ALA A 250 9.04 21.11 17.30
N ALA A 251 8.83 22.06 18.22
CA ALA A 251 8.83 21.78 19.67
C ALA A 251 7.75 20.76 20.08
N THR A 252 6.65 20.69 19.34
CA THR A 252 5.56 19.71 19.53
C THR A 252 5.98 18.26 19.31
N ASN A 253 7.12 18.01 18.65
CA ASN A 253 7.70 16.68 18.46
C ASN A 253 8.84 16.36 19.44
N GLY A 254 9.12 17.26 20.40
CA GLY A 254 10.05 16.97 21.50
C GLY A 254 9.49 15.93 22.46
N ASP A 255 10.32 15.48 23.41
CA ASP A 255 10.01 14.36 24.30
C ASP A 255 8.68 14.48 25.07
N GLN A 256 8.28 15.71 25.43
CA GLN A 256 6.98 15.98 26.09
C GLN A 256 5.81 15.93 25.11
N GLY A 257 6.00 16.43 23.88
CA GLY A 257 4.95 16.51 22.88
C GLY A 257 4.60 15.16 22.24
N VAL A 258 5.50 14.17 22.32
CA VAL A 258 5.27 12.79 21.88
C VAL A 258 4.68 11.88 22.96
N GLN A 259 4.40 12.41 24.15
CA GLN A 259 3.59 11.68 25.13
C GLN A 259 2.13 11.62 24.67
N GLU A 260 1.40 10.61 25.13
CA GLU A 260 0.00 10.39 24.77
C GLU A 260 -0.86 11.65 25.05
N GLY A 261 -1.70 12.04 24.09
CA GLY A 261 -2.46 13.29 24.12
C GLY A 261 -1.70 14.53 23.64
N GLY A 262 -0.37 14.43 23.46
CA GLY A 262 0.44 15.48 22.86
C GLY A 262 0.32 15.52 21.33
N TYR A 263 0.56 16.70 20.75
CA TYR A 263 0.47 16.90 19.29
C TYR A 263 1.47 16.04 18.51
N GLY A 264 2.69 15.85 19.02
CA GLY A 264 3.68 14.98 18.39
C GLY A 264 3.27 13.51 18.43
N TYR A 265 2.54 13.06 19.46
CA TYR A 265 1.98 11.71 19.48
C TYR A 265 0.87 11.54 18.44
N MET A 266 -0.02 12.54 18.30
CA MET A 266 -1.00 12.56 17.23
C MET A 266 -0.33 12.54 15.85
N THR A 267 0.76 13.29 15.66
CA THR A 267 1.56 13.25 14.41
C THR A 267 2.11 11.83 14.18
N ILE A 268 2.68 11.16 15.19
CA ILE A 268 3.13 9.76 15.03
C ILE A 268 1.98 8.84 14.59
N LEU A 269 0.80 8.95 15.22
CA LEU A 269 -0.37 8.15 14.83
C LEU A 269 -0.81 8.44 13.39
N HIS A 270 -0.84 9.72 12.99
CA HIS A 270 -1.22 10.18 11.66
C HIS A 270 -0.25 9.64 10.60
N GLU A 271 1.05 9.81 10.81
CA GLU A 271 2.06 9.38 9.85
C GLU A 271 2.15 7.83 9.76
N ILE A 272 1.89 7.10 10.86
CA ILE A 272 1.72 5.65 10.78
C ILE A 272 0.46 5.29 9.99
N GLY A 273 -0.62 6.09 10.07
CA GLY A 273 -1.78 5.94 9.19
C GLY A 273 -1.40 5.96 7.71
N HIS A 274 -0.53 6.89 7.30
CA HIS A 274 0.03 6.91 5.95
C HIS A 274 0.81 5.65 5.62
N THR A 275 1.72 5.21 6.50
CA THR A 275 2.52 3.98 6.24
C THR A 275 1.67 2.71 6.25
N LEU A 276 0.41 2.79 6.68
CA LEU A 276 -0.57 1.71 6.58
C LEU A 276 -1.53 1.88 5.39
N GLY A 277 -1.37 2.92 4.58
CA GLY A 277 -2.12 3.12 3.34
C GLY A 277 -3.26 4.15 3.40
N LEU A 278 -3.38 4.91 4.49
CA LEU A 278 -4.38 5.97 4.57
C LEU A 278 -3.89 7.24 3.87
N LYS A 279 -4.70 7.86 3.02
CA LYS A 279 -4.46 9.21 2.48
C LYS A 279 -5.19 10.26 3.31
N HIS A 280 -4.85 11.53 3.12
CA HIS A 280 -5.70 12.61 3.63
C HIS A 280 -7.11 12.53 3.04
N PRO A 281 -8.15 12.84 3.83
CA PRO A 281 -9.53 12.76 3.37
C PRO A 281 -9.95 13.92 2.47
N GLY A 282 -9.07 14.88 2.18
CA GLY A 282 -9.32 16.01 1.28
C GLY A 282 -8.16 16.29 0.32
N ASN A 283 -8.37 17.25 -0.59
CA ASN A 283 -7.36 17.67 -1.56
C ASN A 283 -6.37 18.68 -0.94
N TYR A 284 -5.60 18.25 0.04
CA TYR A 284 -4.59 19.07 0.68
C TYR A 284 -3.41 18.22 1.14
N ASN A 285 -2.26 18.88 1.25
CA ASN A 285 -1.02 18.40 1.85
C ASN A 285 -0.27 19.61 2.40
N ALA A 286 0.56 19.41 3.42
CA ALA A 286 1.50 20.43 3.85
C ALA A 286 2.44 20.80 2.68
N GLY A 287 2.52 22.10 2.35
CA GLY A 287 3.30 22.57 1.20
C GLY A 287 2.57 22.54 -0.16
N GLY A 288 1.32 22.09 -0.22
CA GLY A 288 0.45 22.18 -1.40
C GLY A 288 0.20 20.86 -2.14
N GLY A 289 -0.82 20.86 -3.00
CA GLY A 289 -1.33 19.66 -3.67
C GLY A 289 -2.19 18.79 -2.75
N GLY A 290 -2.51 17.57 -3.18
CA GLY A 290 -3.33 16.61 -2.44
C GLY A 290 -3.43 15.28 -3.17
N ALA A 291 -3.90 14.25 -2.48
CA ALA A 291 -4.18 12.95 -3.11
C ALA A 291 -5.47 13.05 -3.96
N PRO A 292 -5.66 12.19 -4.98
CA PRO A 292 -6.89 12.19 -5.77
C PRO A 292 -8.17 11.92 -4.95
N ALA A 293 -9.30 12.35 -5.51
CA ALA A 293 -10.64 12.05 -5.02
C ALA A 293 -10.92 10.52 -5.00
N PRO A 294 -11.87 10.02 -4.19
CA PRO A 294 -12.90 10.78 -3.44
C PRO A 294 -12.39 11.42 -2.14
N TYR A 295 -13.19 12.33 -1.59
CA TYR A 295 -12.92 13.08 -0.35
C TYR A 295 -14.10 12.98 0.61
N LEU A 296 -13.84 13.21 1.91
CA LEU A 296 -14.91 13.39 2.90
C LEU A 296 -15.67 14.69 2.62
N THR A 297 -16.92 14.75 3.09
CA THR A 297 -17.70 15.98 3.07
C THR A 297 -17.11 16.98 4.06
N THR A 298 -17.39 18.29 3.92
CA THR A 298 -16.95 19.30 4.89
C THR A 298 -17.43 19.02 6.33
N ALA A 299 -18.59 18.36 6.49
CA ALA A 299 -19.09 17.99 7.81
C ALA A 299 -18.30 16.82 8.43
N ASP A 300 -17.73 15.95 7.59
CA ASP A 300 -17.01 14.75 8.00
C ASP A 300 -15.49 14.97 8.09
N ASP A 301 -14.93 15.83 7.25
CA ASP A 301 -13.49 16.12 7.16
C ASP A 301 -13.03 16.97 8.34
N ASN A 302 -12.84 16.32 9.49
CA ASN A 302 -12.27 16.90 10.68
C ASN A 302 -11.70 15.82 11.62
N ARG A 303 -10.87 16.27 12.57
CA ARG A 303 -10.17 15.43 13.56
C ARG A 303 -11.08 14.65 14.53
N GLN A 304 -12.39 14.92 14.56
CA GLN A 304 -13.33 14.08 15.31
C GLN A 304 -13.60 12.75 14.61
N HIS A 305 -13.54 12.72 13.27
CA HIS A 305 -13.84 11.53 12.48
C HIS A 305 -12.61 10.84 11.90
N SER A 306 -11.53 11.58 11.65
CA SER A 306 -10.28 11.05 11.14
C SER A 306 -9.08 11.86 11.62
N ILE A 307 -8.08 11.20 12.20
CA ILE A 307 -6.79 11.86 12.51
C ILE A 307 -6.03 12.26 11.25
N MET A 308 -6.40 11.70 10.08
CA MET A 308 -5.84 12.08 8.79
C MET A 308 -6.33 13.48 8.32
N SER A 309 -7.31 14.08 9.00
CA SER A 309 -7.79 15.42 8.66
C SER A 309 -6.86 16.52 9.17
N TYR A 310 -6.65 17.55 8.33
CA TYR A 310 -5.98 18.79 8.74
C TYR A 310 -6.94 19.75 9.45
N ASN A 311 -8.25 19.53 9.28
CA ASN A 311 -9.26 20.40 9.83
C ASN A 311 -9.61 19.96 11.25
N ASP A 312 -9.78 20.95 12.12
CA ASP A 312 -10.39 20.74 13.41
C ASP A 312 -11.82 21.28 13.39
N ASN A 313 -12.66 20.80 14.30
CA ASN A 313 -14.04 21.29 14.46
C ASN A 313 -14.28 21.77 15.89
N ASN A 314 -15.37 22.52 16.10
CA ASN A 314 -15.70 23.00 17.45
C ASN A 314 -16.05 21.87 18.43
N ALA A 315 -16.39 20.67 17.93
CA ALA A 315 -16.73 19.53 18.76
C ALA A 315 -15.51 18.88 19.43
N SER A 316 -14.31 19.03 18.87
CA SER A 316 -13.06 18.63 19.53
C SER A 316 -12.73 19.50 20.75
N ARG A 317 -13.31 20.71 20.84
CA ARG A 317 -13.02 21.72 21.88
C ARG A 317 -11.52 22.03 22.01
N GLY A 318 -10.77 21.93 20.92
CA GLY A 318 -9.32 22.16 20.88
C GLY A 318 -8.50 21.02 21.50
N VAL A 319 -9.10 19.85 21.71
CA VAL A 319 -8.44 18.66 22.23
C VAL A 319 -7.78 17.90 21.10
N THR A 320 -6.50 17.59 21.27
CA THR A 320 -5.75 16.75 20.33
C THR A 320 -6.23 15.28 20.44
N PRO A 321 -6.62 14.65 19.31
CA PRO A 321 -6.78 13.21 19.23
C PRO A 321 -5.61 12.43 19.81
N SER A 322 -5.88 11.44 20.66
CA SER A 322 -4.84 10.51 21.15
C SER A 322 -5.02 9.08 20.64
N SER A 323 -5.90 8.88 19.66
CA SER A 323 -6.20 7.59 19.05
C SER A 323 -6.52 7.77 17.56
N ALA A 324 -6.47 6.69 16.78
CA ALA A 324 -7.17 6.65 15.50
C ALA A 324 -8.68 6.89 15.71
N MET A 325 -9.35 7.55 14.76
CA MET A 325 -10.77 7.88 14.83
C MET A 325 -11.62 6.91 13.99
N LEU A 326 -12.94 7.08 14.05
CA LEU A 326 -13.92 6.17 13.45
C LEU A 326 -13.59 5.77 12.00
N TYR A 327 -13.30 6.74 11.13
CA TYR A 327 -13.05 6.43 9.72
C TYR A 327 -11.64 5.88 9.48
N ASP A 328 -10.67 6.22 10.31
CA ASP A 328 -9.32 5.63 10.26
C ASP A 328 -9.40 4.13 10.60
N ILE A 329 -10.07 3.78 11.69
CA ILE A 329 -10.28 2.39 12.11
C ILE A 329 -11.03 1.62 11.03
N ALA A 330 -12.09 2.20 10.47
CA ALA A 330 -12.87 1.56 9.42
C ALA A 330 -12.05 1.30 8.14
N ALA A 331 -11.25 2.27 7.71
CA ALA A 331 -10.41 2.13 6.52
C ALA A 331 -9.28 1.10 6.74
N LEU A 332 -8.64 1.11 7.91
CA LEU A 332 -7.62 0.13 8.25
C LEU A 332 -8.20 -1.28 8.40
N GLN A 333 -9.38 -1.44 8.99
CA GLN A 333 -10.05 -2.74 9.09
C GLN A 333 -10.58 -3.23 7.74
N TYR A 334 -10.92 -2.33 6.81
CA TYR A 334 -11.17 -2.72 5.43
C TYR A 334 -9.93 -3.34 4.79
N LEU A 335 -8.75 -2.74 4.96
CA LEU A 335 -7.49 -3.25 4.40
C LEU A 335 -7.02 -4.54 5.09
N TYR A 336 -6.91 -4.52 6.41
CA TYR A 336 -6.16 -5.54 7.17
C TYR A 336 -7.05 -6.51 7.94
N GLY A 337 -8.37 -6.24 8.00
CA GLY A 337 -9.29 -6.96 8.88
C GLY A 337 -9.15 -6.49 10.33
N ALA A 338 -10.25 -6.61 11.09
CA ALA A 338 -10.28 -6.30 12.51
C ALA A 338 -9.50 -7.35 13.33
N ASN A 339 -8.77 -6.91 14.36
CA ASN A 339 -8.24 -7.84 15.35
C ASN A 339 -9.34 -8.21 16.35
N THR A 340 -9.91 -9.40 16.21
CA THR A 340 -10.98 -9.93 17.06
C THR A 340 -10.50 -10.54 18.38
N LYS A 341 -9.21 -10.40 18.70
CA LYS A 341 -8.58 -10.93 19.91
C LYS A 341 -8.02 -9.84 20.83
N ALA A 342 -8.28 -8.58 20.55
CA ALA A 342 -7.72 -7.45 21.27
C ALA A 342 -8.73 -6.32 21.46
N SER A 343 -8.53 -5.50 22.48
CA SER A 343 -9.35 -4.32 22.75
C SER A 343 -8.45 -3.16 23.19
N THR A 344 -8.91 -1.93 22.94
CA THR A 344 -8.29 -0.72 23.49
C THR A 344 -8.73 -0.47 24.94
N ALA A 345 -9.64 -1.27 25.49
CA ALA A 345 -10.02 -1.21 26.90
C ALA A 345 -8.83 -1.55 27.80
N ASN A 346 -8.70 -0.82 28.91
CA ASN A 346 -7.70 -1.11 29.93
C ASN A 346 -8.30 -2.13 30.92
N ASN A 347 -7.71 -3.32 31.01
CA ASN A 347 -8.23 -4.42 31.85
C ASN A 347 -9.73 -4.71 31.62
N GLY A 348 -10.18 -4.63 30.36
CA GLY A 348 -11.57 -4.90 29.99
C GLY A 348 -12.56 -3.78 30.31
N ALA A 349 -12.10 -2.61 30.77
CA ALA A 349 -12.95 -1.46 31.03
C ALA A 349 -12.48 -0.19 30.29
N PHE A 350 -13.44 0.64 29.92
CA PHE A 350 -13.19 2.01 29.46
C PHE A 350 -13.45 2.96 30.62
N ALA A 351 -12.40 3.58 31.13
CA ALA A 351 -12.52 4.59 32.17
C ALA A 351 -12.80 5.95 31.52
N MET A 352 -14.00 6.48 31.72
CA MET A 352 -14.30 7.86 31.40
C MET A 352 -13.80 8.73 32.55
N SER A 353 -13.05 9.78 32.23
CA SER A 353 -12.67 10.81 33.20
C SER A 353 -13.05 12.18 32.66
N ASP A 354 -13.20 13.17 33.53
CA ASP A 354 -13.44 14.57 33.14
C ASP A 354 -12.20 15.22 32.49
N THR A 355 -11.21 14.42 32.06
CA THR A 355 -10.09 14.91 31.28
C THR A 355 -10.55 15.13 29.84
N ASN A 356 -10.09 16.24 29.26
CA ASN A 356 -10.29 16.59 27.87
C ASN A 356 -9.52 15.59 26.98
N THR A 357 -10.14 14.45 26.68
CA THR A 357 -9.60 13.41 25.78
C THR A 357 -10.53 13.22 24.59
N LEU A 358 -9.94 13.09 23.40
CA LEU A 358 -10.64 12.76 22.17
C LEU A 358 -10.09 11.43 21.67
N GLN A 359 -10.92 10.39 21.77
CA GLN A 359 -10.56 9.00 21.47
C GLN A 359 -11.74 8.24 20.86
N THR A 360 -11.45 7.22 20.05
CA THR A 360 -12.44 6.22 19.64
C THR A 360 -12.21 4.91 20.38
N LEU A 361 -13.28 4.38 20.97
CA LEU A 361 -13.23 3.11 21.70
C LEU A 361 -13.31 1.93 20.72
N TRP A 362 -12.51 0.89 20.96
CA TRP A 362 -12.53 -0.35 20.17
C TRP A 362 -12.50 -1.57 21.09
N SER A 363 -13.46 -2.47 20.90
CA SER A 363 -13.57 -3.72 21.63
C SER A 363 -14.24 -4.78 20.76
N THR A 364 -14.07 -6.04 21.14
CA THR A 364 -14.49 -7.24 20.39
C THR A 364 -15.73 -7.87 20.95
#